data_AF-A0A429N2T1-F1
#
_entry.id   AF-A0A429N2T1-F1
#
_cell.length_a   1.000
_cell.length_b   1.000
_cell.length_c   1.000
_cell.angle_alpha   90.00
_cell.angle_beta   90.00
_cell.angle_gamma   90.00
#
_symmetry.space_group_name_H-M   'P 1'
#
loop_
_entity.id
_entity.type
_entity.pdbx_description
1 polymer ?
#
loop_
_entity_poly.entity_id
_entity_poly.type
_entity_poly.pdbx_seq_one_letter_code
_entity_poly.pdbx_strand_id
1 'polypeptide(L)'
;MAERTAKQLPARGAELSAGAPFHPRLGDLALDLAKGGKIGVCVALPSDTSASYHLRPPGGGEDWRAKSDGTTLRPVPVPVTHVTPMRLDAIYDHRAQQAALPVTVHYEDGGTCETVLVLTPAQVELYSIQFTQLIAARESAREHTR
;
A
#
# COMPACT_ATOMS: atom_id res chain seq x y z
N MET A 1 10.28 -6.94 -24.78
CA MET A 1 9.16 -7.58 -24.06
C MET A 1 9.14 -6.98 -22.66
N ALA A 2 8.29 -5.99 -22.40
CA ALA A 2 8.20 -5.35 -21.09
C ALA A 2 7.09 -6.03 -20.29
N GLU A 3 7.47 -6.84 -19.29
CA GLU A 3 6.53 -7.36 -18.30
C GLU A 3 6.00 -6.16 -17.50
N ARG A 4 4.75 -5.78 -17.79
CA ARG A 4 3.98 -4.92 -16.90
C ARG A 4 3.67 -5.74 -15.65
N THR A 5 4.46 -5.55 -14.61
CA THR A 5 4.13 -5.97 -13.24
C THR A 5 2.89 -5.17 -12.82
N ALA A 6 1.71 -5.67 -13.16
CA ALA A 6 0.46 -5.09 -12.71
C ALA A 6 0.38 -5.30 -11.20
N LYS A 7 0.74 -4.26 -10.44
CA LYS A 7 0.50 -4.17 -9.00
C LYS A 7 -0.97 -4.49 -8.77
N GLN A 8 -1.27 -5.37 -7.82
CA GLN A 8 -2.63 -5.51 -7.34
C GLN A 8 -3.02 -4.16 -6.74
N LEU A 9 -3.77 -3.35 -7.48
CA LEU A 9 -4.41 -2.18 -6.91
C LEU A 9 -5.44 -2.65 -5.89
N PRO A 10 -5.54 -2.01 -4.71
CA PRO A 10 -6.68 -2.24 -3.83
C PRO A 10 -7.97 -1.95 -4.60
N ALA A 11 -8.98 -2.80 -4.39
CA ALA A 11 -10.27 -2.66 -5.04
C ALA A 11 -10.87 -1.28 -4.73
N ARG A 12 -11.30 -0.56 -5.77
CA ARG A 12 -12.09 0.68 -5.63
C ARG A 12 -13.47 0.31 -5.06
N GLY A 13 -13.66 0.51 -3.76
CA GLY A 13 -14.96 0.36 -3.10
C GLY A 13 -14.90 0.87 -1.66
N ALA A 14 -15.85 1.73 -1.29
CA ALA A 14 -15.93 2.43 -0.01
C ALA A 14 -16.38 1.54 1.18
N GLU A 15 -16.11 0.24 1.12
CA GLU A 15 -16.29 -0.68 2.23
C GLU A 15 -14.93 -1.26 2.59
N LEU A 16 -14.60 -1.26 3.89
CA LEU A 16 -13.46 -2.00 4.44
C LEU A 16 -13.76 -3.49 4.35
N SER A 17 -13.76 -4.02 3.13
CA SER A 17 -13.77 -5.44 2.87
C SER A 17 -12.45 -6.00 3.42
N ALA A 18 -12.52 -7.11 4.16
CA ALA A 18 -11.32 -7.89 4.44
C ALA A 18 -10.59 -8.08 3.12
N GLY A 19 -9.39 -7.49 3.01
CA GLY A 19 -8.71 -7.27 1.74
C GLY A 19 -8.79 -8.50 0.85
N ALA A 20 -9.05 -8.27 -0.45
CA ALA A 20 -9.19 -9.33 -1.44
C ALA A 20 -8.13 -10.43 -1.21
N PRO A 21 -8.50 -11.72 -1.30
CA PRO A 21 -7.59 -12.81 -1.00
C PRO A 21 -6.29 -12.63 -1.78
N PHE A 22 -5.17 -12.73 -1.05
CA PHE A 22 -3.86 -12.64 -1.65
C PHE A 22 -3.57 -13.94 -2.41
N HIS A 23 -3.37 -13.80 -3.72
CA HIS A 23 -3.02 -14.90 -4.61
C HIS A 23 -1.61 -14.65 -5.14
N PRO A 24 -0.57 -15.20 -4.47
CA PRO A 24 0.81 -14.99 -4.88
C PRO A 24 1.04 -15.47 -6.31
N ARG A 25 1.84 -14.71 -7.05
CA ARG A 25 2.35 -15.06 -8.38
C ARG A 25 3.76 -15.61 -8.24
N LEU A 26 4.24 -16.25 -9.31
CA LEU A 26 5.63 -16.68 -9.38
C LEU A 26 6.56 -15.47 -9.19
N GLY A 27 7.51 -15.57 -8.27
CA GLY A 27 8.44 -14.50 -7.90
C GLY A 27 7.96 -13.59 -6.77
N ASP A 28 6.67 -13.62 -6.39
CA ASP A 28 6.17 -12.79 -5.29
C ASP A 28 6.78 -13.21 -3.96
N LEU A 29 7.06 -12.23 -3.11
CA LEU A 29 7.35 -12.47 -1.69
C LEU A 29 6.05 -12.66 -0.92
N ALA A 30 5.98 -13.74 -0.15
CA ALA A 30 4.87 -14.07 0.71
C ALA A 30 5.32 -14.32 2.16
N LEU A 31 4.58 -13.74 3.10
CA LEU A 31 4.62 -14.06 4.52
C LEU A 31 3.69 -15.26 4.77
N ASP A 32 4.22 -16.36 5.31
CA ASP A 32 3.44 -17.56 5.62
C ASP A 32 3.09 -17.63 7.12
N LEU A 33 1.84 -17.31 7.43
CA LEU A 33 1.31 -17.33 8.79
C LEU A 33 1.29 -18.74 9.40
N ALA A 34 1.16 -19.79 8.58
CA ALA A 34 1.20 -21.18 9.05
C ALA A 34 2.62 -21.64 9.42
N LYS A 35 3.64 -20.85 9.05
CA LYS A 35 5.06 -21.09 9.36
C LYS A 35 5.63 -20.01 10.26
N GLY A 36 4.81 -19.43 11.14
CA GLY A 36 5.23 -18.43 12.13
C GLY A 36 5.63 -17.08 11.51
N GLY A 37 5.09 -16.75 10.33
CA GLY A 37 5.47 -15.53 9.62
C GLY A 37 6.79 -15.65 8.86
N LYS A 38 7.20 -16.86 8.47
CA LYS A 38 8.37 -17.04 7.60
C LYS A 38 8.11 -16.41 6.23
N ILE A 39 9.09 -15.66 5.71
CA ILE A 39 9.03 -15.03 4.39
C ILE A 39 9.69 -15.92 3.34
N GLY A 40 9.02 -16.12 2.20
CA GLY A 40 9.55 -16.84 1.06
C GLY A 40 9.16 -16.23 -0.29
N VAL A 41 9.98 -16.48 -1.31
CA VAL A 41 9.67 -16.22 -2.70
C VAL A 41 8.83 -17.38 -3.24
N CYS A 42 7.71 -17.10 -3.88
CA CYS A 42 6.88 -18.10 -4.53
C CYS A 42 7.60 -18.62 -5.78
N VAL A 43 8.00 -19.89 -5.76
CA VAL A 43 8.76 -20.55 -6.85
C VAL A 43 7.95 -21.60 -7.60
N ALA A 44 6.76 -21.96 -7.10
CA ALA A 44 5.76 -22.70 -7.86
C ALA A 44 4.35 -22.38 -7.36
N LEU A 45 3.39 -22.36 -8.28
CA LEU A 45 1.97 -22.16 -8.02
C LEU A 45 1.24 -23.51 -7.94
N PRO A 46 0.10 -23.57 -7.25
CA PRO A 46 -0.81 -24.69 -7.36
C PRO A 46 -1.24 -24.90 -8.82
N SER A 47 -1.28 -26.16 -9.25
CA SER A 47 -1.68 -26.60 -10.58
C SER A 47 -2.42 -27.94 -10.47
N ASP A 48 -2.90 -28.46 -11.60
CA ASP A 48 -3.53 -29.78 -11.67
C ASP A 48 -2.60 -30.92 -11.18
N THR A 49 -1.29 -30.68 -11.21
CA THR A 49 -0.26 -31.64 -10.80
C THR A 49 0.37 -31.34 -9.44
N SER A 50 0.06 -30.19 -8.83
CA SER A 50 0.57 -29.78 -7.51
C SER A 50 -0.46 -28.97 -6.73
N ALA A 51 -0.98 -29.54 -5.64
CA ALA A 51 -1.99 -28.87 -4.81
C ALA A 51 -1.39 -27.90 -3.77
N SER A 52 -0.25 -27.25 -4.05
CA SER A 52 0.39 -26.35 -3.09
C SER A 52 1.24 -25.26 -3.74
N TYR A 53 1.31 -24.10 -3.08
CA TYR A 53 2.36 -23.13 -3.36
C TYR A 53 3.69 -23.65 -2.84
N HIS A 54 4.76 -23.44 -3.59
CA HIS A 54 6.12 -23.72 -3.13
C HIS A 54 6.84 -22.40 -2.89
N LEU A 55 7.50 -22.30 -1.75
CA LEU A 55 8.19 -21.11 -1.27
C LEU A 55 9.64 -21.44 -0.97
N ARG A 56 10.53 -20.51 -1.31
CA ARG A 56 11.97 -20.57 -1.03
C ARG A 56 12.41 -19.36 -0.22
N PRO A 57 13.31 -19.47 0.79
CA PRO A 57 13.76 -18.29 1.51
C PRO A 57 14.47 -17.31 0.57
N PRO A 58 14.35 -15.98 0.77
CA PRO A 58 15.20 -15.02 0.09
C PRO A 58 16.67 -15.33 0.39
N GLY A 59 17.50 -15.48 -0.65
CA GLY A 59 18.90 -15.92 -0.52
C GLY A 59 19.12 -17.43 -0.60
N GLY A 60 18.06 -18.22 -0.77
CA GLY A 60 18.14 -19.68 -0.92
C GLY A 60 18.00 -20.45 0.40
N GLY A 61 18.04 -21.77 0.32
CA GLY A 61 17.82 -22.67 1.45
C GLY A 61 16.72 -23.69 1.17
N GLU A 62 16.22 -24.32 2.22
CA GLU A 62 15.20 -25.37 2.11
C GLU A 62 13.83 -24.77 1.74
N ASP A 63 13.26 -25.30 0.65
CA ASP A 63 11.93 -24.96 0.18
C ASP A 63 10.85 -25.51 1.13
N TRP A 64 9.71 -24.86 1.20
CA TRP A 64 8.53 -25.39 1.90
C TRP A 64 7.26 -25.19 1.09
N ARG A 65 6.20 -25.88 1.54
CA ARG A 65 4.89 -25.84 0.90
C ARG A 65 3.88 -25.10 1.77
N ALA A 66 3.03 -24.32 1.11
CA ALA A 66 1.86 -23.69 1.68
C ALA A 66 0.58 -24.19 0.96
N LYS A 67 -0.56 -24.10 1.65
CA LYS A 67 -1.85 -24.59 1.14
C LYS A 67 -2.22 -23.91 -0.19
N SER A 68 -2.81 -24.66 -1.12
CA SER A 68 -3.24 -24.14 -2.43
C SER A 68 -4.29 -23.04 -2.36
N ASP A 69 -5.06 -22.97 -1.28
CA ASP A 69 -6.05 -21.92 -1.07
C ASP A 69 -5.42 -20.54 -0.79
N GLY A 70 -4.10 -20.47 -0.53
CA GLY A 70 -3.38 -19.23 -0.25
C GLY A 70 -3.79 -18.53 1.04
N THR A 71 -4.67 -19.14 1.86
CA THR A 71 -5.32 -18.49 3.00
C THR A 71 -4.36 -18.12 4.12
N THR A 72 -3.20 -18.79 4.18
CA THR A 72 -2.13 -18.54 5.16
C THR A 72 -1.07 -17.58 4.64
N LEU A 73 -1.10 -17.25 3.35
CA LEU A 73 -0.13 -16.37 2.71
C LEU A 73 -0.63 -14.92 2.76
N ARG A 74 0.29 -14.01 3.03
CA ARG A 74 0.06 -12.56 2.99
C ARG A 74 1.14 -11.90 2.13
N PRO A 75 0.83 -10.78 1.45
CA PRO A 75 1.87 -10.01 0.80
C PRO A 75 2.86 -9.53 1.87
N VAL A 76 4.15 -9.52 1.55
CA VAL A 76 5.14 -8.88 2.42
C VAL A 76 4.93 -7.37 2.32
N PRO A 77 4.66 -6.66 3.43
CA PRO A 77 4.44 -5.22 3.39
C PRO A 77 5.74 -4.51 3.04
N VAL A 78 5.68 -3.61 2.05
CA VAL A 78 6.78 -2.69 1.74
C VAL A 78 6.62 -1.44 2.60
N PRO A 79 7.67 -0.94 3.27
CA PRO A 79 7.58 0.27 4.07
C PRO A 79 7.15 1.48 3.23
N VAL A 80 6.26 2.30 3.82
CA VAL A 80 5.89 3.61 3.27
C VAL A 80 7.00 4.61 3.58
N THR A 81 7.46 5.35 2.57
CA THR A 81 8.47 6.41 2.73
C THR A 81 7.82 7.77 2.96
N HIS A 82 6.84 8.12 2.12
CA HIS A 82 6.12 9.40 2.21
C HIS A 82 4.79 9.36 1.45
N VAL A 83 3.98 10.40 1.65
CA VAL A 83 2.67 10.58 1.02
C VAL A 83 2.60 11.96 0.39
N THR A 84 2.09 12.05 -0.84
CA THR A 84 1.94 13.31 -1.56
C THR A 84 0.48 13.56 -1.95
N PRO A 85 -0.09 14.76 -1.72
CA PRO A 85 -1.40 15.13 -2.24
C PRO A 85 -1.46 15.02 -3.77
N MET A 86 -2.58 14.54 -4.29
CA MET A 86 -2.86 14.57 -5.73
C MET A 86 -3.38 15.95 -6.13
N ARG A 87 -3.34 16.27 -7.44
CA ARG A 87 -3.96 17.50 -7.98
C ARG A 87 -5.47 17.35 -8.13
N LEU A 88 -6.14 16.96 -7.04
CA LEU A 88 -7.58 16.77 -6.93
C LEU A 88 -8.06 17.45 -5.65
N ASP A 89 -9.29 17.97 -5.69
CA ASP A 89 -9.88 18.65 -4.54
C ASP A 89 -10.19 17.66 -3.40
N ALA A 90 -10.10 18.16 -2.17
CA ALA A 90 -10.60 17.45 -1.00
C ALA A 90 -12.13 17.43 -1.03
N ILE A 91 -12.72 16.29 -0.65
CA ILE A 91 -14.17 16.10 -0.58
C ILE A 91 -14.57 16.00 0.89
N TYR A 92 -15.65 16.67 1.28
CA TYR A 92 -16.25 16.47 2.60
C TYR A 92 -17.40 15.47 2.52
N ASP A 93 -17.29 14.37 3.27
CA ASP A 93 -18.35 13.39 3.47
C ASP A 93 -19.13 13.74 4.73
N HIS A 94 -20.31 14.30 4.53
CA HIS A 94 -21.23 14.65 5.62
C HIS A 94 -21.74 13.42 6.40
N ARG A 95 -21.89 12.26 5.74
CA ARG A 95 -22.39 11.04 6.41
C ARG A 95 -21.34 10.49 7.37
N ALA A 96 -20.08 10.51 6.97
CA ALA A 96 -18.95 10.07 7.80
C ALA A 96 -18.40 11.16 8.73
N GLN A 97 -18.85 12.42 8.55
CA GLN A 97 -18.31 13.60 9.25
C GLN A 97 -16.78 13.71 9.08
N GLN A 98 -16.28 13.49 7.86
CA GLN A 98 -14.85 13.45 7.56
C GLN A 98 -14.55 14.12 6.22
N ALA A 99 -13.34 14.66 6.08
CA ALA A 99 -12.80 15.08 4.79
C ALA A 99 -11.90 13.98 4.20
N ALA A 100 -11.91 13.84 2.88
CA ALA A 100 -11.07 12.92 2.14
C ALA A 100 -10.23 13.71 1.13
N LEU A 101 -8.91 13.63 1.26
CA LEU A 101 -7.96 14.22 0.32
C LEU A 101 -7.33 13.10 -0.51
N PRO A 102 -7.46 13.10 -1.84
CA PRO A 102 -6.77 12.12 -2.68
C PRO A 102 -5.24 12.27 -2.55
N VAL A 103 -4.54 11.16 -2.35
CA VAL A 103 -3.09 11.11 -2.13
C VAL A 103 -2.43 9.95 -2.88
N THR A 104 -1.14 10.08 -3.13
CA THR A 104 -0.25 9.00 -3.57
C THR A 104 0.67 8.60 -2.41
N VAL A 105 0.64 7.32 -2.04
CA VAL A 105 1.58 6.70 -1.10
C VAL A 105 2.78 6.20 -1.88
N HIS A 106 3.98 6.51 -1.39
CA HIS A 106 5.26 6.07 -1.98
C HIS A 106 5.92 5.06 -1.07
N TYR A 107 6.38 3.95 -1.64
CA TYR A 107 6.99 2.83 -0.94
C TYR A 107 8.50 2.79 -1.19
N GLU A 108 9.23 2.12 -0.31
CA GLU A 108 10.70 2.02 -0.37
C GLU A 108 11.21 1.32 -1.64
N ASP A 109 10.42 0.41 -2.22
CA ASP A 109 10.73 -0.27 -3.48
C ASP A 109 10.53 0.60 -4.74
N GLY A 110 10.28 1.90 -4.55
CA GLY A 110 9.94 2.86 -5.62
C GLY A 110 8.50 2.73 -6.09
N GLY A 111 7.70 1.88 -5.44
CA GLY A 111 6.32 1.70 -5.79
C GLY A 111 5.41 2.82 -5.31
N THR A 112 4.26 2.98 -5.98
CA THR A 112 3.21 3.92 -5.57
C THR A 112 1.83 3.28 -5.53
N CYS A 113 0.94 3.84 -4.69
CA CYS A 113 -0.49 3.54 -4.65
C CYS A 113 -1.30 4.83 -4.50
N GLU A 114 -2.36 4.98 -5.29
CA GLU A 114 -3.35 6.05 -5.09
C GLU A 114 -4.36 5.63 -4.03
N THR A 115 -4.70 6.55 -3.12
CA THR A 115 -5.68 6.33 -2.05
C THR A 115 -6.22 7.68 -1.55
N VAL A 116 -6.95 7.68 -0.43
CA VAL A 116 -7.43 8.90 0.24
C VAL A 116 -6.84 9.02 1.64
N LEU A 117 -6.41 10.23 2.00
CA LEU A 117 -6.14 10.63 3.37
C LEU A 117 -7.45 11.10 3.99
N VAL A 118 -7.90 10.40 5.04
CA VAL A 118 -9.11 10.74 5.79
C VAL A 118 -8.75 11.64 6.96
N LEU A 119 -9.43 12.78 7.07
CA LEU A 119 -9.23 13.79 8.09
C LEU A 119 -10.53 14.01 8.86
N THR A 120 -10.42 14.08 10.18
CA THR A 120 -11.53 14.54 11.03
C THR A 120 -11.71 16.06 10.90
N PRO A 121 -12.88 16.62 11.29
CA PRO A 121 -13.11 18.07 11.22
C PRO A 121 -12.07 18.86 12.02
N ALA A 122 -11.71 18.39 13.22
CA ALA A 122 -10.67 19.00 14.04
C ALA A 122 -9.29 19.01 13.37
N GLN A 123 -8.95 17.95 12.61
CA GLN A 123 -7.71 17.92 11.83
C GLN A 123 -7.77 18.89 10.65
N VAL A 124 -8.93 19.05 9.99
CA VAL A 124 -9.11 20.04 8.92
C VAL A 124 -8.89 21.46 9.44
N GLU A 125 -9.51 21.81 10.56
CA GLU A 125 -9.32 23.11 11.21
C GLU A 125 -7.86 23.36 11.59
N LEU A 126 -7.21 22.39 12.23
CA LEU A 126 -5.81 22.49 12.62
C LEU A 126 -4.89 22.73 11.40
N TYR A 127 -5.06 21.94 10.34
CA TYR A 127 -4.22 22.06 9.16
C TYR A 127 -4.50 23.32 8.34
N SER A 128 -5.73 23.86 8.37
CA SER A 128 -6.02 25.15 7.75
C SER A 128 -5.15 26.28 8.32
N ILE A 129 -4.95 26.28 9.64
CA ILE A 129 -4.11 27.25 10.35
C ILE A 129 -2.63 27.01 10.02
N GLN A 130 -2.16 25.77 10.12
CA GLN A 130 -0.76 25.44 9.82
C GLN A 130 -0.37 25.74 8.38
N PHE A 131 -1.24 25.43 7.40
CA PHE A 131 -0.98 25.75 6.01
C PHE A 131 -0.97 27.24 5.74
N THR A 132 -1.84 28.02 6.39
CA THR A 132 -1.80 29.48 6.32
C THR A 132 -0.46 30.03 6.82
N GLN A 133 0.06 29.49 7.94
CA GLN A 133 1.36 29.87 8.48
C GLN A 133 2.51 29.49 7.55
N LEU A 134 2.49 28.30 6.95
CA LEU A 134 3.51 27.86 5.98
C LEU A 134 3.52 28.73 4.71
N ILE A 135 2.35 29.14 4.22
CA ILE A 135 2.23 30.07 3.08
C ILE A 135 2.85 31.42 3.46
N ALA A 136 2.50 31.98 4.62
CA ALA A 136 3.06 33.25 5.09
C ALA A 136 4.59 33.18 5.22
N ALA A 137 5.12 32.11 5.83
CA ALA A 137 6.56 31.89 5.97
C ALA A 137 7.27 31.83 4.61
N ARG A 138 6.66 31.19 3.62
CA ARG A 138 7.19 31.13 2.25
C ARG A 138 7.26 32.49 1.58
N GLU A 139 6.23 33.33 1.73
CA GLU A 139 6.24 34.67 1.14
C GLU A 139 7.27 35.58 1.83
N SER A 140 7.38 35.54 3.16
CA SER A 140 8.43 36.28 3.86
C SER A 140 9.84 35.87 3.42
N ALA A 141 10.10 34.58 3.20
CA ALA A 141 11.41 34.11 2.72
C ALA A 141 11.76 34.64 1.32
N ARG A 142 10.77 34.86 0.44
CA ARG A 142 10.96 35.42 -0.90
C ARG A 142 11.30 36.91 -0.86
N GLU A 143 10.70 37.65 0.06
CA GLU A 143 10.98 39.08 0.27
C GLU A 143 12.40 39.31 0.78
N HIS A 144 12.94 38.43 1.64
CA HIS A 144 14.31 38.53 2.16
C HIS A 144 15.40 38.16 1.13
N THR A 145 15.02 37.52 0.01
CA THR A 145 15.97 37.14 -1.06
C THR A 145 16.01 38.19 -2.18
N ARG A 146 15.16 39.23 -2.12
CA ARG A 146 15.15 40.36 -3.07
C ARG A 146 15.95 41.53 -2.52
#